data_AF-A0A6N8EVR0-F1
#
_entry.id   AF-A0A6N8EVR0-F1
#
_cell.length_a   1.000
_cell.length_b   1.000
_cell.length_c   1.000
_cell.angle_alpha   90.00
_cell.angle_beta   90.00
_cell.angle_gamma   90.00
#
_symmetry.space_group_name_H-M   'P 1'
#
loop_
_entity.id
_entity.type
_entity.pdbx_description
1 polymer ?
#
loop_
_entity_poly.entity_id
_entity_poly.type
_entity_poly.pdbx_seq_one_letter_code
_entity_poly.pdbx_strand_id
1 'polypeptide(L)'
;MPTLLESLYYGHLAPEGQVVPRDPEYRRMCGEMSEAMETWKEKLSGEEFTELEALIDLQQEIQGLELTETFTYGFKLGAALMIEVHSGYGAEGQLLSQRADEG
;
A
#
# COMPACT_ATOMS: atom_id res chain seq x y z
N MET A 1 2.26 5.30 -25.27
CA MET A 1 2.10 4.95 -23.84
C MET A 1 1.98 3.44 -23.78
N PRO A 2 2.79 2.74 -22.98
CA PRO A 2 2.67 1.29 -22.83
C PRO A 2 1.30 0.93 -22.26
N THR A 3 0.77 -0.22 -22.67
CA THR A 3 -0.41 -0.81 -22.05
C THR A 3 -0.12 -1.20 -20.60
N LEU A 4 -1.16 -1.52 -19.83
CA LEU A 4 -1.00 -1.99 -18.45
C LEU A 4 -0.18 -3.29 -18.38
N LEU A 5 -0.38 -4.21 -19.32
CA LEU A 5 0.35 -5.48 -19.38
C LEU A 5 1.82 -5.29 -19.76
N GLU A 6 2.12 -4.40 -20.71
CA GLU A 6 3.51 -4.04 -21.03
C GLU A 6 4.17 -3.35 -19.85
N SER A 7 3.45 -2.46 -19.15
CA SER A 7 3.95 -1.81 -17.95
C SER A 7 4.22 -2.81 -16.82
N LEU A 8 3.39 -3.84 -16.68
CA LEU A 8 3.63 -4.96 -15.76
C LEU A 8 4.88 -5.77 -16.18
N TYR A 9 4.95 -6.17 -17.45
CA TYR A 9 6.03 -6.99 -17.99
C TYR A 9 7.41 -6.33 -17.84
N TYR A 10 7.49 -5.02 -18.08
CA TYR A 10 8.72 -4.24 -17.94
C TYR A 10 8.95 -3.68 -16.53
N GLY A 11 8.07 -3.96 -15.55
CA GLY A 11 8.23 -3.50 -14.17
C GLY A 11 7.98 -2.00 -13.95
N HIS A 12 7.27 -1.33 -14.86
CA HIS A 12 6.92 0.09 -14.74
C HIS A 12 5.77 0.36 -13.74
N LEU A 13 5.08 -0.69 -13.30
CA LEU A 13 4.07 -0.59 -12.23
C LEU A 13 4.76 -0.60 -10.86
N ALA A 14 5.44 0.50 -10.53
CA ALA A 14 6.11 0.70 -9.25
C ALA A 14 5.47 1.88 -8.48
N PRO A 15 4.36 1.64 -7.76
CA PRO A 15 3.65 2.70 -7.03
C PRO A 15 4.52 3.33 -5.94
N GLU A 16 5.36 2.53 -5.29
CA GLU A 16 6.22 2.95 -4.16
C GLU A 16 7.11 4.15 -4.50
N GLY A 17 7.67 4.21 -5.71
CA GLY A 17 8.54 5.31 -6.14
C GLY A 17 7.81 6.49 -6.77
N GLN A 18 6.51 6.34 -7.08
CA GLN A 18 5.73 7.33 -7.84
C GLN A 18 4.65 8.00 -7.00
N VAL A 19 4.20 7.36 -5.92
CA VAL A 19 3.13 7.83 -5.05
C VAL A 19 3.74 8.41 -3.78
N VAL A 20 4.32 9.61 -3.90
CA VAL A 20 4.68 10.42 -2.72
C VAL A 20 3.41 11.11 -2.20
N PRO A 21 3.09 11.00 -0.90
CA PRO A 21 1.99 11.73 -0.32
C PRO A 21 2.12 13.23 -0.62
N ARG A 22 1.08 13.80 -1.24
CA ARG A 22 1.04 15.25 -1.55
C ARG A 22 0.58 16.09 -0.37
N ASP A 23 0.15 15.44 0.70
CA ASP A 23 -0.30 16.09 1.92
C ASP A 23 0.85 16.92 2.52
N PRO A 24 0.67 18.25 2.72
CA PRO A 24 1.66 19.06 3.40
C PRO A 24 2.00 18.56 4.80
N GLU A 25 1.06 17.90 5.48
CA GLU A 25 1.27 17.33 6.81
C GLU A 25 2.31 16.20 6.78
N TYR A 26 2.31 15.37 5.73
CA TYR A 26 3.35 14.34 5.56
C TYR A 26 4.75 14.96 5.54
N ARG A 27 4.94 16.05 4.78
CA ARG A 27 6.24 16.75 4.73
C ARG A 27 6.62 17.36 6.08
N ARG A 28 5.65 17.93 6.80
CA ARG A 28 5.87 18.44 8.16
C ARG A 28 6.36 17.33 9.10
N MET A 29 5.68 16.19 9.10
CA MET A 29 6.04 15.04 9.94
C MET A 29 7.41 14.47 9.60
N CYS A 30 7.77 14.38 8.31
CA CYS A 30 9.13 13.99 7.90
C CYS A 30 10.20 14.96 8.43
N GLY A 31 9.90 16.26 8.43
CA GLY A 31 10.77 17.28 9.03
C GLY A 31 10.94 17.07 10.53
N GLU A 32 9.83 16.93 11.26
CA GLU A 32 9.84 16.67 12.71
C GLU A 32 10.60 15.40 13.08
N MET A 33 10.47 14.33 12.30
CA MET A 33 11.23 13.09 12.48
C MET A 33 12.73 13.31 12.28
N SER A 34 13.12 14.09 11.28
CA SER A 34 14.53 14.40 10.99
C SER A 34 15.15 15.24 12.11
N GLU A 35 14.44 16.26 12.58
CA GLU A 35 14.86 17.10 13.71
C GLU A 35 15.00 16.30 15.01
N ALA A 36 14.06 15.38 15.26
CA ALA A 36 14.14 14.47 16.39
C ALA A 36 15.38 13.58 16.30
N MET A 37 15.69 13.02 15.12
CA MET A 37 16.86 12.18 14.90
C MET A 37 18.17 12.92 15.23
N GLU A 38 18.35 14.13 14.72
CA GLU A 38 19.54 14.95 15.04
C GLU A 38 19.61 15.28 16.53
N THR A 39 18.47 15.57 17.17
CA THR A 39 18.43 15.79 18.62
C THR A 39 18.89 14.57 19.42
N TRP A 40 18.51 13.36 19.00
CA TRP A 40 18.96 12.12 19.65
C TRP A 40 20.44 11.84 19.41
N LYS A 41 20.93 12.14 18.20
CA LYS A 41 22.36 12.02 17.84
C LYS A 41 23.28 12.87 18.70
N GLU A 42 22.83 14.06 19.13
CA GLU A 42 23.60 14.92 20.03
C GLU A 42 23.58 14.44 21.49
N LYS A 43 22.52 13.71 21.90
CA LYS A 43 22.30 13.27 23.29
C LYS A 43 22.92 11.92 23.61
N LEU A 44 23.00 11.04 22.62
CA LEU A 44 23.46 9.66 22.78
C LEU A 44 24.94 9.54 22.45
N SER A 45 25.60 8.55 23.03
CA SER A 45 26.90 8.10 22.52
C SER A 45 26.74 7.48 21.13
N GLY A 46 27.85 7.35 20.40
CA GLY A 46 27.81 6.74 19.05
C GLY A 46 27.28 5.30 19.03
N GLU A 47 27.56 4.52 20.08
CA GLU A 47 27.06 3.15 20.22
C GLU A 47 25.54 3.14 20.47
N GLU A 48 25.07 3.92 21.44
CA GLU A 48 23.63 4.05 21.74
C GLU A 48 22.84 4.60 20.54
N PHE A 49 23.41 5.53 19.78
CA PHE A 49 22.78 6.05 18.57
C PHE A 49 22.71 4.99 17.46
N THR A 50 23.74 4.17 17.31
CA THR A 50 23.74 3.06 16.35
C THR A 50 22.67 2.02 16.70
N GLU A 51 22.47 1.72 17.99
CA GLU A 51 21.38 0.84 18.44
C GLU A 51 20.00 1.44 18.15
N LEU A 52 19.84 2.75 18.31
CA LEU A 52 18.60 3.46 17.96
C LEU A 52 18.32 3.40 16.45
N GLU A 53 19.33 3.63 15.60
CA GLU A 53 19.20 3.49 14.14
C GLU A 53 18.75 2.08 13.77
N ALA A 54 19.38 1.04 14.34
CA ALA A 54 19.02 -0.35 14.09
C ALA A 54 17.57 -0.67 14.51
N LEU A 55 17.08 -0.08 15.61
CA LEU A 55 15.69 -0.24 16.03
C LEU A 55 14.72 0.41 15.04
N ILE A 56 15.05 1.59 14.53
CA ILE A 56 14.23 2.33 13.56
C ILE A 56 14.21 1.59 12.22
N ASP A 57 15.35 1.06 11.76
CA ASP A 57 15.44 0.25 10.55
C ASP A 57 14.56 -1.00 10.68
N LEU A 58 14.63 -1.71 11.81
CA LEU A 58 13.77 -2.87 12.07
C LEU A 58 12.28 -2.50 12.05
N GLN A 59 11.91 -1.34 12.61
CA GLN A 59 10.55 -0.84 12.55
C GLN A 59 10.10 -0.57 11.10
N GLN A 60 10.96 0.01 10.27
CA GLN A 60 10.66 0.24 8.85
C GLN A 60 10.49 -1.06 8.07
N GLU A 61 11.31 -2.08 8.36
CA GLU A 61 11.16 -3.41 7.76
C GLU A 61 9.81 -4.05 8.12
N ILE A 62 9.40 -3.98 9.40
CA ILE A 62 8.09 -4.47 9.85
C ILE A 62 6.97 -3.74 9.12
N GLN A 63 7.02 -2.41 9.05
CA GLN A 63 6.02 -1.62 8.31
C GLN A 63 5.98 -2.00 6.83
N GLY A 64 7.15 -2.27 6.21
CA GLY A 64 7.23 -2.74 4.83
C GLY A 64 6.51 -4.07 4.61
N LEU A 65 6.65 -5.03 5.54
CA LEU A 65 5.92 -6.30 5.50
C LEU A 65 4.41 -6.10 5.64
N GLU A 66 3.98 -5.28 6.59
CA GLU A 66 2.55 -4.96 6.82
C GLU A 66 1.91 -4.27 5.61
N LEU A 67 2.62 -3.31 5.01
CA LEU A 67 2.18 -2.61 3.80
C LEU A 67 2.07 -3.58 2.61
N THR A 68 3.03 -4.50 2.45
CA THR A 68 3.03 -5.51 1.39
C THR A 68 1.82 -6.44 1.52
N GLU A 69 1.54 -6.94 2.72
CA GLU A 69 0.39 -7.79 3.01
C GLU A 69 -0.93 -7.04 2.77
N THR A 70 -1.03 -5.81 3.28
CA THR A 70 -2.24 -4.98 3.15
C THR A 70 -2.51 -4.63 1.69
N PHE A 71 -1.49 -4.26 0.92
CA PHE A 71 -1.60 -3.97 -0.51
C PHE A 71 -2.05 -5.22 -1.28
N THR A 72 -1.42 -6.36 -1.03
CA THR A 72 -1.76 -7.63 -1.69
C THR A 72 -3.19 -8.07 -1.38
N TYR A 73 -3.60 -7.98 -0.12
CA TYR A 73 -4.96 -8.26 0.30
C TYR A 73 -5.96 -7.31 -0.37
N GLY A 74 -5.71 -6.01 -0.31
CA GLY A 74 -6.57 -4.98 -0.92
C GLY A 74 -6.75 -5.17 -2.42
N PHE A 75 -5.68 -5.51 -3.15
CA PHE A 75 -5.73 -5.76 -4.58
C PHE A 75 -6.59 -7.00 -4.91
N LYS A 76 -6.38 -8.12 -4.18
CA LYS A 76 -7.19 -9.34 -4.34
C LYS A 76 -8.66 -9.07 -4.05
N LEU A 77 -8.95 -8.34 -2.98
CA LEU A 77 -10.31 -7.95 -2.61
C LEU A 77 -10.96 -7.09 -3.71
N GLY A 78 -10.25 -6.08 -4.21
CA GLY A 78 -10.73 -5.23 -5.30
C GLY A 78 -11.05 -6.04 -6.56
N ALA A 79 -10.18 -6.98 -6.95
CA ALA A 79 -10.43 -7.86 -8.08
C ALA A 79 -11.68 -8.75 -7.87
N ALA A 80 -11.85 -9.31 -6.67
CA ALA A 80 -13.03 -10.12 -6.34
C ALA A 80 -14.33 -9.29 -6.42
N LEU A 81 -14.32 -8.07 -5.88
CA LEU A 81 -15.46 -7.14 -5.96
C LEU A 81 -15.81 -6.80 -7.42
N MET A 82 -14.80 -6.55 -8.27
CA MET A 82 -15.04 -6.27 -9.69
C MET A 82 -15.65 -7.46 -10.43
N ILE A 83 -15.20 -8.69 -10.13
CA ILE A 83 -15.77 -9.92 -10.69
C ILE A 83 -17.23 -10.07 -10.24
N GLU A 84 -17.53 -9.85 -8.95
CA GLU A 84 -18.88 -9.94 -8.41
C GLU A 84 -19.85 -8.97 -9.11
N VAL A 85 -19.45 -7.69 -9.21
CA VAL A 85 -20.23 -6.65 -9.88
C VAL A 85 -20.45 -6.97 -11.36
N HIS A 86 -19.42 -7.47 -12.06
CA HIS A 86 -19.50 -7.75 -13.48
C HIS A 86 -20.24 -9.04 -13.82
N SER A 87 -20.10 -10.08 -12.99
CA SER A 87 -20.66 -11.40 -13.26
C SER A 87 -22.13 -11.52 -12.82
N GLY A 88 -22.70 -10.50 -12.18
CA GLY A 88 -24.08 -10.51 -11.72
C GLY A 88 -24.36 -11.52 -10.60
N TYR A 89 -23.33 -12.09 -9.95
CA TYR A 89 -23.49 -13.03 -8.83
C TYR A 89 -23.80 -12.33 -7.49
N GLY A 90 -24.37 -11.12 -7.53
CA GLY A 90 -25.13 -10.52 -6.43
C GLY A 90 -26.60 -10.93 -6.55
N ALA A 91 -27.35 -10.86 -5.45
CA ALA A 91 -28.72 -11.38 -5.28
C ALA A 91 -29.75 -11.09 -6.42
N GLU A 92 -29.48 -10.13 -7.30
CA GLU A 92 -30.33 -9.79 -8.45
C GLU A 92 -30.14 -10.69 -9.69
N GLY A 93 -28.95 -11.26 -9.91
CA GLY A 93 -28.70 -12.13 -11.07
C GLY A 93 -29.44 -13.48 -11.00
N GLN A 94 -29.70 -13.98 -9.79
CA GLN A 94 -30.54 -15.15 -9.56
C GLN A 94 -32.04 -14.86 -9.76
N LEU A 95 -32.50 -13.64 -9.50
CA LEU A 95 -33.89 -13.23 -9.70
C LEU A 95 -34.22 -13.02 -11.19
N LEU A 96 -33.26 -12.55 -11.99
CA LEU A 96 -33.43 -12.33 -13.42
C LEU A 96 -33.29 -13.62 -14.25
N SER A 97 -32.48 -14.59 -13.80
CA SER A 97 -32.42 -15.91 -14.47
C SER A 97 -33.69 -16.74 -14.22
N GLN A 98 -34.29 -16.67 -13.02
CA GLN A 98 -35.56 -17.33 -12.73
C GLN A 98 -36.75 -16.77 -13.52
N ARG A 99 -36.74 -15.45 -13.82
CA ARG A 99 -37.79 -14.82 -14.64
C ARG A 99 -37.72 -15.12 -16.14
N ALA A 100 -36.55 -15.54 -16.64
CA ALA A 100 -36.35 -15.84 -18.06
C ALA A 100 -36.78 -17.27 -18.45
N ASP A 101 -36.86 -18.19 -17.47
CA ASP A 101 -37.30 -19.58 -17.68
C ASP A 101 -38.81 -19.81 -17.47
N GLU A 102 -39.57 -18.77 -17.09
CA GLU A 102 -41.03 -18.85 -16.82
C GLU A 102 -41.93 -18.30 -17.96
N GLY A 103 -41.40 -18.06 -19.16
CA GLY A 103 -42.16 -17.58 -20.34
C GLY A 103 -42.13 -18.53 -21.52
#